data_AF-A0AAD0YH19-F1
#
_entry.id   AF-A0AAD0YH19-F1
#
_cell.length_a   1.000
_cell.length_b   1.000
_cell.length_c   1.000
_cell.angle_alpha   90.00
_cell.angle_beta   90.00
_cell.angle_gamma   90.00
#
_symmetry.space_group_name_H-M   'P 1'
#
loop_
_entity.id
_entity.type
_entity.pdbx_description
1 polymer ?
#
loop_
_entity_poly.entity_id
_entity_poly.type
_entity_poly.pdbx_seq_one_letter_code
_entity_poly.pdbx_strand_id
1 'polypeptide(L)' 'MKKLSKKDLKTINGGSIRFPDSEGRCPAGWYLCPTNVCVDDKGGESPIREGHRDYKACFG' A
#
# COMPACT_ATOMS: atom_id res chain seq x y z
N MET A 1 -20.12 22.45 2.40
CA MET A 1 -19.20 21.35 2.02
C MET A 1 -17.79 21.72 2.51
N LYS A 2 -17.17 20.88 3.36
CA LYS A 2 -15.84 21.15 3.94
C LYS A 2 -14.79 20.82 2.88
N LYS A 3 -13.94 21.79 2.49
CA LYS A 3 -12.82 21.54 1.57
C LYS A 3 -11.76 20.73 2.30
N LEU A 4 -11.59 19.47 1.92
CA LEU A 4 -10.53 18.59 2.42
C LEU A 4 -9.17 19.17 2.05
N SER A 5 -8.26 19.25 3.02
CA SER A 5 -6.90 19.74 2.77
C SER A 5 -6.07 18.67 2.05
N LYS A 6 -4.93 19.07 1.47
CA LYS A 6 -3.97 18.14 0.84
C LYS A 6 -3.52 17.01 1.80
N LYS A 7 -3.56 17.25 3.12
CA LYS A 7 -3.25 16.25 4.14
C LYS A 7 -4.36 15.21 4.26
N ASP A 8 -5.62 15.64 4.19
CA ASP A 8 -6.77 14.73 4.26
C ASP A 8 -6.89 13.87 2.98
N LEU A 9 -6.48 14.41 1.83
CA LEU A 9 -6.38 13.66 0.56
C LEU A 9 -5.35 12.52 0.61
N LYS A 10 -4.25 12.67 1.39
CA LYS A 10 -3.29 11.59 1.64
C LYS A 10 -3.91 10.49 2.51
N THR A 11 -4.75 10.86 3.48
CA THR A 11 -5.49 9.91 4.32
C THR A 11 -6.59 9.17 3.55
N ILE A 12 -7.17 9.79 2.52
CA ILE A 12 -8.27 9.21 1.72
C ILE A 12 -7.77 8.37 0.52
N ASN A 13 -6.56 8.65 -0.01
CA ASN A 13 -5.97 7.88 -1.12
C ASN A 13 -4.84 6.92 -0.71
N GLY A 14 -4.52 6.83 0.58
CA GLY A 14 -3.41 6.04 1.11
C GLY A 14 -3.90 4.87 1.97
N GLY A 15 -4.79 4.02 1.43
CA GLY A 15 -5.00 2.70 2.03
C GLY A 15 -3.67 1.93 2.08
N SER A 16 -3.55 0.91 2.94
CA SER A 16 -2.34 0.08 3.01
C SER A 16 -2.10 -0.76 1.74
N ILE A 17 -3.02 -0.73 0.77
CA ILE A 17 -3.00 -1.53 -0.47
C ILE A 17 -3.36 -0.64 -1.67
N ARG A 18 -2.68 -0.85 -2.80
CA ARG A 18 -2.97 -0.23 -4.10
C ARG A 18 -2.49 -1.15 -5.24
N PHE A 19 -2.85 -0.84 -6.48
CA PHE A 19 -2.27 -1.52 -7.63
C PHE A 19 -0.91 -0.91 -8.04
N PRO A 20 -0.01 -1.71 -8.62
CA PRO A 20 1.19 -1.20 -9.25
C PRO A 20 0.86 -0.31 -10.45
N ASP A 21 1.82 0.52 -10.85
CA ASP A 21 1.70 1.33 -12.05
C ASP A 21 1.77 0.48 -13.34
N SER A 22 1.70 1.15 -14.49
CA SER A 22 1.75 0.51 -15.81
C SER A 22 3.03 -0.28 -16.10
N GLU A 23 4.08 -0.07 -15.32
CA GLU A 23 5.36 -0.78 -15.45
C GLU A 23 5.50 -1.87 -14.37
N GLY A 24 4.45 -2.15 -13.61
CA GLY A 24 4.47 -3.12 -12.52
C GLY A 24 5.19 -2.64 -11.27
N ARG A 25 5.40 -1.32 -11.11
CA ARG A 25 6.16 -0.76 -9.98
C ARG A 25 5.25 -0.24 -8.88
N CYS A 26 5.73 -0.42 -7.64
CA CYS A 26 5.13 0.16 -6.45
C CYS A 26 5.81 1.50 -6.11
N PRO A 27 5.14 2.37 -5.33
CA PRO A 27 5.79 3.56 -4.79
C PRO A 27 7.03 3.22 -3.99
N ALA A 28 7.92 4.20 -3.88
CA ALA A 28 9.02 4.11 -2.94
C ALA A 28 8.49 3.81 -1.51
N GLY A 29 9.07 2.80 -0.88
CA GLY A 29 8.69 2.35 0.46
C GLY A 29 7.49 1.41 0.51
N TRP A 30 7.08 0.83 -0.63
CA TRP A 30 6.00 -0.16 -0.72
C TRP A 30 6.54 -1.47 -1.26
N TYR A 31 5.96 -2.56 -0.79
CA TYR A 31 6.26 -3.92 -1.21
C TYR A 31 5.35 -4.35 -2.37
N LEU A 32 5.94 -4.86 -3.44
CA LEU A 32 5.20 -5.51 -4.53
C LEU A 32 4.92 -6.97 -4.17
N CYS A 33 3.65 -7.29 -4.01
CA CYS A 33 3.20 -8.63 -3.69
C CYS A 33 3.11 -9.52 -4.93
N PRO A 34 3.27 -10.86 -4.78
CA PRO A 34 3.12 -11.81 -5.87
C PRO A 34 1.76 -11.76 -6.58
N THR A 35 0.72 -11.36 -5.86
CA THR A 35 -0.65 -11.13 -6.38
C THR A 35 -0.79 -9.86 -7.21
N ASN A 36 0.31 -9.17 -7.51
CA ASN A 36 0.37 -7.95 -8.31
C ASN A 36 -0.38 -6.76 -7.67
N VAL A 37 -0.24 -6.63 -6.35
CA VAL A 37 -0.68 -5.48 -5.56
C VAL A 37 0.50 -4.91 -4.79
N CYS A 38 0.49 -3.60 -4.55
CA CYS A 38 1.45 -2.90 -3.73
C CYS A 38 0.89 -2.71 -2.34
N VAL A 39 1.71 -3.00 -1.33
CA VAL A 39 1.34 -2.84 0.07
C VAL A 39 2.35 -1.96 0.78
N ASP A 40 1.87 -1.06 1.64
CA ASP A 40 2.74 -0.18 2.41
C ASP A 40 3.41 -0.99 3.54
N ASP A 41 4.64 -1.42 3.30
CA ASP A 41 5.50 -2.10 4.27
C ASP A 41 6.44 -1.11 4.99
N LYS A 42 6.20 0.20 4.84
CA LYS A 42 7.06 1.30 5.31
C LYS A 42 8.52 1.14 4.87
N GLY A 43 8.75 0.65 3.66
CA GLY A 43 10.10 0.42 3.14
C GLY A 43 10.87 -0.66 3.89
N GLY A 44 10.14 -1.67 4.39
CA GLY A 44 10.70 -2.81 5.12
C GLY A 44 10.70 -2.67 6.64
N GLU A 45 10.28 -1.54 7.21
CA GLU A 45 10.11 -1.40 8.67
C GLU A 45 8.93 -2.23 9.21
N SER A 46 7.93 -2.50 8.36
CA SER A 46 6.77 -3.33 8.68
C SER A 46 6.62 -4.44 7.63
N PRO A 47 7.50 -5.46 7.63
CA PRO A 47 7.50 -6.48 6.60
C PRO A 47 6.19 -7.28 6.59
N ILE A 48 5.67 -7.55 5.38
CA ILE A 48 4.45 -8.34 5.20
C ILE A 48 4.74 -9.81 5.56
N ARG A 49 4.25 -10.25 6.72
CA ARG A 49 4.42 -11.60 7.28
C ARG A 49 3.10 -12.12 7.82
N GLU A 50 3.04 -13.41 8.16
CA GLU A 50 1.87 -14.01 8.79
C GLU A 50 1.45 -13.21 10.03
N GLY A 51 0.18 -12.78 10.06
CA GLY A 51 -0.35 -11.88 11.09
C GLY A 51 -0.32 -10.39 10.74
N HIS A 52 0.37 -9.97 9.67
CA HIS A 52 0.26 -8.63 9.13
C HIS A 52 -1.14 -8.42 8.54
N ARG A 53 -1.73 -7.25 8.76
CA ARG A 53 -3.09 -6.90 8.29
C ARG A 53 -3.28 -7.21 6.79
N ASP A 54 -2.27 -6.88 6.00
CA ASP A 54 -2.31 -7.00 4.54
C ASP A 54 -1.68 -8.31 4.02
N TYR A 55 -1.33 -9.26 4.91
CA TYR A 55 -0.72 -10.54 4.52
C TYR A 55 -1.60 -11.31 3.52
N LYS A 56 -2.91 -11.35 3.77
CA LYS A 56 -3.87 -12.01 2.89
C LYS A 56 -4.04 -11.33 1.53
N ALA A 57 -3.73 -10.04 1.41
CA ALA A 57 -3.74 -9.39 0.11
C ALA A 57 -2.56 -9.85 -0.77
N CYS A 58 -1.45 -10.27 -0.15
CA CYS A 58 -0.21 -10.64 -0.82
C CYS A 58 -0.04 -12.15 -1.04
N PHE A 59 -0.55 -12.96 -0.11
CA PHE A 59 -0.30 -14.40 -0.05
C PHE A 59 -1.58 -15.22 0.22
N GLY A 60 -2.76 -14.58 0.17
CA GLY A 60 -4.05 -15.18 0.52
C GLY A 60 -4.91 -15.55 -0.68
#